data_AF-A0A7M7KFJ3-F1
#
_entry.id   AF-A0A7M7KFJ3-F1
#
_cell.length_a   1.000
_cell.length_b   1.000
_cell.length_c   1.000
_cell.angle_alpha   90.00
_cell.angle_beta   90.00
_cell.angle_gamma   90.00
#
_symmetry.space_group_name_H-M   'P 1'
#
loop_
_entity.id
_entity.type
_entity.pdbx_description
1 polymer ?
#
loop_
_entity_poly.entity_id
_entity_poly.type
_entity_poly.pdbx_seq_one_letter_code
_entity_poly.pdbx_strand_id
1 'polypeptide(L)'
;MAHTKYGANVTLSYIGDWSGPPPANASHRSRNAGLIRPCTNAAVKLTNEKFDQNLTVLLIAVGYSRVDPIPGGCALEFPLRISPFLRLQLASPTEISLEFQHARAGSLMQHPTSCSVSFSLLSYEIYLYYLTPSEDYHEALQLMSDSRRMPRHATRVHASETPRTRTLFVAYPQTRAIYSVLVRQLYRSGYETSAAYTPVATLGCADYPDLATCRTSTSSVVALALVTALALRMTLAGHRFLKTQITAASFLLFLLAFEPLLIPVAAVLASALGSLFFLGLWFFFGIPVLAVIPSGFLLGLLVAAFLSFTPLGNVLLLRSAFAFRTMTICSMLSITALLLPTTQLLSIVASSVVGSFCSLYAVDRVFLHSTFSNIVDVARARFEATTSIYTHNQVPFAMVDVVFILLWLVLLVAGVVIQYRDNLEIDREFPVAPIKLLKRYLRRQKGRLICTCVSRYDDDASLLMQDNADEFLPPGYSTFHGRNILI
;
A
#
# COMPACT_ATOMS: atom_id res chain seq x y z
N MET A 1 15.34 2.32 -31.24
CA MET A 1 15.54 2.22 -29.78
C MET A 1 16.23 0.91 -29.44
N ALA A 2 16.92 0.86 -28.30
CA ALA A 2 17.70 -0.26 -27.81
C ALA A 2 17.33 -0.54 -26.36
N HIS A 3 16.99 -1.79 -26.06
CA HIS A 3 16.57 -2.23 -24.74
C HIS A 3 17.44 -3.38 -24.24
N THR A 4 17.76 -3.37 -22.95
CA THR A 4 18.53 -4.45 -22.30
C THR A 4 17.78 -5.00 -21.07
N LYS A 5 17.95 -6.29 -20.80
CA LYS A 5 17.20 -7.04 -19.76
C LYS A 5 17.86 -7.02 -18.36
N TYR A 6 19.11 -6.52 -18.23
CA TYR A 6 19.90 -6.68 -16.99
C TYR A 6 20.82 -5.50 -16.66
N GLY A 7 20.30 -4.40 -16.10
CA GLY A 7 21.13 -3.41 -15.40
C GLY A 7 22.12 -2.57 -16.23
N ALA A 8 22.44 -3.02 -17.45
CA ALA A 8 23.52 -2.48 -18.25
C ALA A 8 22.98 -1.43 -19.21
N ASN A 9 23.54 -0.23 -19.09
CA ASN A 9 23.26 0.84 -20.02
C ASN A 9 23.96 0.58 -21.35
N VAL A 10 23.26 0.87 -22.43
CA VAL A 10 23.83 0.97 -23.77
C VAL A 10 23.80 2.41 -24.22
N THR A 11 24.71 2.74 -25.14
CA THR A 11 24.77 4.08 -25.70
C THR A 11 24.40 4.01 -27.17
N LEU A 12 23.35 4.74 -27.55
CA LEU A 12 23.01 5.02 -28.93
C LEU A 12 23.55 6.40 -29.30
N SER A 13 24.24 6.53 -30.44
CA SER A 13 24.77 7.81 -30.92
C SER A 13 24.48 8.06 -32.41
N TYR A 14 24.29 9.34 -32.77
CA TYR A 14 24.21 9.77 -34.17
C TYR A 14 25.57 9.80 -34.89
N ILE A 15 26.66 9.83 -34.10
CA ILE A 15 28.04 9.97 -34.57
C ILE A 15 28.76 8.63 -34.37
N GLY A 16 29.43 8.17 -35.43
CA GLY A 16 30.12 6.87 -35.47
C GLY A 16 31.54 6.90 -34.91
N ASP A 17 32.32 7.94 -35.21
CA ASP A 17 33.75 7.98 -34.91
C ASP A 17 34.03 8.99 -33.79
N TRP A 18 34.29 8.48 -32.58
CA TRP A 18 34.73 9.30 -31.46
C TRP A 18 35.75 8.54 -30.61
N SER A 19 36.81 9.24 -30.20
CA SER A 19 37.88 8.72 -29.35
C SER A 19 37.55 8.95 -27.85
N GLY A 20 36.28 8.82 -27.47
CA GLY A 20 35.77 9.11 -26.12
C GLY A 20 34.25 8.86 -25.96
N PRO A 21 33.66 9.14 -24.78
CA PRO A 21 32.23 8.91 -24.53
C PRO A 21 31.37 9.95 -25.27
N PRO A 22 30.53 9.59 -26.26
CA PRO A 22 29.91 10.53 -27.19
C PRO A 22 29.17 11.69 -26.50
N PRO A 23 29.11 12.88 -27.11
CA PRO A 23 28.58 14.05 -26.45
C PRO A 23 27.09 13.87 -26.14
N ALA A 24 26.65 14.40 -24.99
CA ALA A 24 25.30 14.19 -24.46
C ALA A 24 24.17 14.75 -25.37
N ASN A 25 24.50 15.70 -26.24
CA ASN A 25 23.60 16.27 -27.24
C ASN A 25 23.47 15.45 -28.53
N ALA A 26 24.28 14.39 -28.67
CA ALA A 26 24.29 13.51 -29.84
C ALA A 26 24.19 12.03 -29.49
N SER A 27 24.09 11.70 -28.21
CA SER A 27 23.98 10.33 -27.72
C SER A 27 23.02 10.22 -26.53
N HIS A 28 22.48 9.01 -26.35
CA HIS A 28 21.67 8.67 -25.20
C HIS A 28 22.19 7.37 -24.58
N ARG A 29 22.63 7.47 -23.33
CA ARG A 29 23.06 6.37 -22.50
C ARG A 29 21.95 5.95 -21.55
N SER A 30 21.38 4.78 -21.76
CA SER A 30 20.31 4.23 -20.91
C SER A 30 20.12 2.74 -21.16
N ARG A 31 19.41 2.08 -20.25
CA ARG A 31 18.90 0.71 -20.47
C ARG A 31 17.83 0.66 -21.56
N ASN A 32 17.08 1.75 -21.71
CA ASN A 32 16.00 1.92 -22.67
C ASN A 32 16.33 3.14 -23.55
N ALA A 33 17.39 3.02 -24.35
CA ALA A 33 17.90 4.12 -25.15
C ALA A 33 17.06 4.33 -26.41
N GLY A 34 16.68 5.58 -26.69
CA GLY A 34 15.90 5.97 -27.87
C GLY A 34 16.52 7.18 -28.58
N LEU A 35 16.53 7.14 -29.92
CA LEU A 35 16.93 8.24 -30.82
C LEU A 35 15.97 8.27 -32.02
N ILE A 36 15.83 9.44 -32.64
CA ILE A 36 15.05 9.64 -33.87
C ILE A 36 15.94 10.30 -34.92
N ARG A 37 15.96 9.76 -36.15
CA ARG A 37 16.71 10.32 -37.27
C ARG A 37 15.85 10.33 -38.54
N PRO A 38 15.97 11.37 -39.40
CA PRO A 38 15.33 11.36 -40.72
C PRO A 38 15.88 10.24 -41.60
N CYS A 39 15.01 9.55 -42.36
CA CYS A 39 15.35 8.34 -43.12
C CYS A 39 16.28 8.53 -44.33
N THR A 40 16.60 9.75 -44.74
CA THR A 40 17.32 10.00 -46.01
C THR A 40 18.77 9.50 -46.04
N ASN A 41 19.38 9.20 -44.88
CA ASN A 41 20.62 8.42 -44.68
C ASN A 41 20.83 8.23 -43.17
N ALA A 42 20.01 7.38 -42.54
CA ALA A 42 20.00 7.20 -41.09
C ALA A 42 20.95 6.10 -40.64
N ALA A 43 22.15 6.47 -40.19
CA ALA A 43 23.03 5.59 -39.42
C ALA A 43 22.96 5.95 -37.92
N VAL A 44 22.92 4.91 -37.07
CA VAL A 44 22.99 5.03 -35.62
C VAL A 44 23.99 3.99 -35.14
N LYS A 45 24.93 4.40 -34.28
CA LYS A 45 25.90 3.49 -33.67
C LYS A 45 25.36 3.04 -32.31
N LEU A 46 25.40 1.74 -32.07
CA LEU A 46 25.14 1.13 -30.77
C LEU A 46 26.49 0.73 -30.17
N THR A 47 26.78 1.22 -28.97
CA THR A 47 28.01 0.90 -28.25
C THR A 47 27.66 0.19 -26.94
N ASN A 48 28.26 -0.98 -26.74
CA ASN A 48 28.36 -1.61 -25.42
C ASN A 48 29.57 -1.01 -24.72
N GLU A 49 29.34 -0.34 -23.59
CA GLU A 49 30.41 0.29 -22.81
C GLU A 49 31.05 -0.65 -21.80
N LYS A 50 30.44 -1.82 -21.55
CA LYS A 50 31.00 -2.87 -20.71
C LYS A 50 31.64 -3.94 -21.58
N PHE A 51 32.91 -3.73 -21.93
CA PHE A 51 33.67 -4.64 -22.79
C PHE A 51 33.78 -6.06 -22.21
N ASP A 52 33.73 -6.20 -20.88
CA ASP A 52 33.90 -7.48 -20.19
C ASP A 52 32.61 -8.31 -20.06
N GLN A 53 31.47 -7.81 -20.57
CA GLN A 53 30.17 -8.47 -20.44
C GLN A 53 29.47 -8.62 -21.79
N ASN A 54 29.14 -9.86 -22.14
CA ASN A 54 28.27 -10.16 -23.26
C ASN A 54 26.85 -9.66 -22.94
N LEU A 55 26.33 -8.77 -23.78
CA LEU A 55 25.06 -8.11 -23.57
C LEU A 55 24.08 -8.48 -24.69
N THR A 56 22.90 -8.96 -24.32
CA THR A 56 21.78 -9.12 -25.26
C THR A 56 21.00 -7.81 -25.34
N VAL A 57 20.85 -7.29 -26.55
CA VAL A 57 20.15 -6.02 -26.82
C VAL A 57 19.00 -6.26 -27.79
N LEU A 58 17.80 -5.83 -27.42
CA LEU A 58 16.67 -5.75 -28.34
C LEU A 58 16.71 -4.42 -29.08
N LEU A 59 16.85 -4.48 -30.40
CA LEU A 59 16.74 -3.32 -31.28
C LEU A 59 15.35 -3.26 -31.89
N ILE A 60 14.68 -2.12 -31.73
CA ILE A 60 13.39 -1.84 -32.35
C ILE A 60 13.52 -0.60 -33.23
N ALA A 61 13.21 -0.73 -34.51
CA ALA A 61 13.16 0.36 -35.48
C ALA A 61 11.71 0.62 -35.83
N VAL A 62 11.25 1.86 -35.59
CA VAL A 62 9.88 2.30 -35.92
C VAL A 62 9.98 3.38 -36.98
N GLY A 63 9.30 3.16 -38.10
CA GLY A 63 9.17 4.13 -39.17
C GLY A 63 8.02 5.09 -38.90
N TYR A 64 8.28 6.40 -39.05
CA TYR A 64 7.27 7.45 -38.94
C TYR A 64 7.08 8.14 -40.29
N SER A 65 5.84 8.42 -40.64
CA SER A 65 5.50 9.25 -41.80
C SER A 65 5.64 10.74 -41.47
N ARG A 66 5.63 11.61 -42.48
CA ARG A 66 5.73 13.07 -42.28
C ARG A 66 4.54 13.67 -41.52
N VAL A 67 3.40 12.98 -41.51
CA VAL A 67 2.16 13.41 -40.84
C VAL A 67 2.07 12.87 -39.41
N ASP A 68 2.96 11.97 -39.01
CA ASP A 68 2.99 11.48 -37.63
C ASP A 68 3.66 12.53 -36.73
N PRO A 69 3.16 12.73 -35.50
CA PRO A 69 3.84 13.55 -34.52
C PRO A 69 5.22 12.95 -34.20
N ILE A 70 6.18 13.82 -33.87
CA ILE A 70 7.56 13.42 -33.56
C ILE A 70 7.73 13.45 -32.03
N PRO A 71 7.84 12.28 -31.36
CA PRO A 71 8.04 12.19 -29.92
C PRO A 71 9.27 12.96 -29.46
N GLY A 72 9.10 13.83 -28.46
CA GLY A 72 10.19 14.64 -27.90
C GLY A 72 10.82 15.64 -28.86
N GLY A 73 10.15 15.98 -29.98
CA GLY A 73 10.64 16.93 -30.97
C GLY A 73 10.73 18.39 -30.50
N CYS A 74 10.17 18.70 -29.33
CA CYS A 74 10.20 19.99 -28.66
C CYS A 74 10.82 19.86 -27.26
N ALA A 75 12.02 19.31 -27.18
CA ALA A 75 12.76 19.16 -25.93
C ALA A 75 13.31 20.49 -25.43
N LEU A 76 13.05 20.80 -24.16
CA LEU A 76 13.54 21.99 -23.46
C LEU A 76 14.50 21.66 -22.33
N GLU A 77 14.34 20.49 -21.69
CA GLU A 77 15.09 20.11 -20.48
C GLU A 77 16.05 18.94 -20.72
N PHE A 78 15.77 18.10 -21.73
CA PHE A 78 16.58 16.93 -22.02
C PHE A 78 17.76 17.32 -22.93
N PRO A 79 18.92 16.66 -22.81
CA PRO A 79 20.13 17.07 -23.50
C PRO A 79 20.05 16.88 -25.03
N LEU A 80 19.17 15.99 -25.49
CA LEU A 80 18.96 15.72 -26.91
C LEU A 80 17.89 16.65 -27.50
N ARG A 81 18.21 17.26 -28.64
CA ARG A 81 17.27 18.13 -29.38
C ARG A 81 15.95 17.44 -29.72
N ILE A 82 16.01 16.15 -30.04
CA ILE A 82 14.83 15.28 -30.15
C ILE A 82 15.01 14.18 -29.10
N SER A 83 14.15 14.21 -28.08
CA SER A 83 14.24 13.34 -26.90
C SER A 83 13.04 12.39 -26.83
N PRO A 84 13.03 11.32 -27.65
CA PRO A 84 11.88 10.41 -27.73
C PRO A 84 11.76 9.45 -26.54
N PHE A 85 12.72 9.47 -25.63
CA PHE A 85 12.81 8.56 -24.49
C PHE A 85 12.17 9.16 -23.25
N LEU A 86 11.77 8.25 -22.37
CA LEU A 86 11.17 8.58 -21.09
C LEU A 86 12.23 8.47 -19.98
N ARG A 87 12.14 9.32 -18.96
CA ARG A 87 12.91 9.20 -17.73
C ARG A 87 12.01 8.66 -16.63
N LEU A 88 12.44 7.56 -16.04
CA LEU A 88 11.80 6.96 -14.88
C LEU A 88 12.73 7.13 -13.69
N GLN A 89 12.27 7.78 -12.63
CA GLN A 89 13.04 7.99 -11.42
C GLN A 89 12.21 7.65 -10.19
N LEU A 90 12.84 7.01 -9.21
CA LEU A 90 12.21 6.80 -7.92
C LEU A 90 12.36 8.11 -7.12
N ALA A 91 11.26 8.85 -6.95
CA ALA A 91 11.26 10.13 -6.25
C ALA A 91 11.27 9.93 -4.72
N SER A 92 10.60 8.88 -4.26
CA SER A 92 10.60 8.41 -2.87
C SER A 92 10.43 6.89 -2.87
N PRO A 93 10.61 6.18 -1.74
CA PRO A 93 10.38 4.73 -1.65
C PRO A 93 8.97 4.29 -2.09
N THR A 94 8.03 5.23 -2.16
CA THR A 94 6.61 5.00 -2.47
C THR A 94 6.13 5.74 -3.73
N GLU A 95 6.99 6.53 -4.40
CA GLU A 95 6.63 7.33 -5.57
C GLU A 95 7.64 7.21 -6.72
N ILE A 96 7.12 6.98 -7.93
CA ILE A 96 7.88 6.97 -9.18
C ILE A 96 7.48 8.17 -10.03
N SER A 97 8.47 8.94 -10.48
CA SER A 97 8.32 10.05 -11.43
C SER A 97 8.58 9.56 -12.85
N LEU A 98 7.59 9.75 -13.73
CA LEU A 98 7.73 9.59 -15.17
C LEU A 98 7.80 10.97 -15.83
N GLU A 99 8.89 11.19 -16.56
CA GLU A 99 9.15 12.45 -17.26
C GLU A 99 9.39 12.21 -18.75
N PHE A 100 8.83 13.07 -19.57
CA PHE A 100 9.00 13.06 -21.03
C PHE A 100 9.10 14.48 -21.56
N GLN A 101 9.44 14.65 -22.83
CA GLN A 101 9.50 15.98 -23.47
C GLN A 101 8.39 16.11 -24.49
N HIS A 102 7.91 17.33 -24.76
CA HIS A 102 6.83 17.55 -25.71
C HIS A 102 7.18 17.08 -27.11
N ALA A 103 6.18 16.54 -27.80
CA ALA A 103 6.27 16.18 -29.19
C ALA A 103 6.12 17.41 -30.09
N ARG A 104 6.57 17.27 -31.33
CA ARG A 104 6.32 18.23 -32.40
C ARG A 104 5.28 17.67 -33.35
N ALA A 105 4.30 18.48 -33.76
CA ALA A 105 3.26 18.04 -34.68
C ALA A 105 3.83 17.66 -36.06
N GLY A 106 3.33 16.57 -36.64
CA GLY A 106 3.58 16.20 -38.03
C GLY A 106 2.95 17.21 -38.99
N SER A 107 3.55 17.34 -40.18
CA SER A 107 3.05 18.23 -41.23
C SER A 107 3.56 17.81 -42.60
N LEU A 108 2.71 17.96 -43.62
CA LEU A 108 3.08 17.81 -45.03
C LEU A 108 3.83 19.05 -45.57
N MET A 109 3.81 20.16 -44.83
CA MET A 109 4.52 21.38 -45.22
C MET A 109 6.04 21.15 -45.23
N GLN A 110 6.74 21.84 -46.12
CA GLN A 110 8.21 21.80 -46.20
C GLN A 110 8.89 22.30 -44.92
N HIS A 111 8.24 23.22 -44.19
CA HIS A 111 8.76 23.77 -42.95
C HIS A 111 8.17 23.03 -41.74
N PRO A 112 9.02 22.65 -40.76
CA PRO A 112 8.53 22.02 -39.54
C PRO A 112 7.63 22.98 -38.76
N THR A 113 6.57 22.42 -38.18
CA THR A 113 5.67 23.14 -37.27
C THR A 113 6.44 23.68 -36.07
N SER A 114 6.07 24.87 -35.60
CA SER A 114 6.64 25.41 -34.37
C SER A 114 6.13 24.64 -33.15
N CYS A 115 6.92 24.64 -32.07
CA CYS A 115 6.52 23.99 -30.82
C CYS A 115 5.29 24.67 -30.18
N SER A 116 5.18 26.00 -30.29
CA SER A 116 4.03 26.75 -29.77
C SER A 116 2.70 26.31 -30.39
N VAL A 117 2.68 26.06 -31.70
CA VAL A 117 1.50 25.57 -32.41
C VAL A 117 1.27 24.09 -32.14
N SER A 118 2.35 23.31 -31.97
CA SER A 118 2.24 21.87 -31.69
C SER A 118 1.50 21.58 -30.39
N PHE A 119 1.68 22.41 -29.35
CA PHE A 119 1.08 22.14 -28.03
C PHE A 119 -0.45 22.12 -28.02
N SER A 120 -1.12 22.84 -28.93
CA SER A 120 -2.59 22.86 -29.00
C SER A 120 -3.19 21.77 -29.91
N LEU A 121 -2.35 21.08 -30.70
CA LEU A 121 -2.78 20.07 -31.67
C LEU A 121 -2.56 18.63 -31.16
N LEU A 122 -1.88 18.49 -30.02
CA LEU A 122 -1.40 17.21 -29.52
C LEU A 122 -2.07 16.87 -28.20
N SER A 123 -2.49 15.61 -28.07
CA SER A 123 -2.93 15.03 -26.81
C SER A 123 -1.99 13.90 -26.40
N TYR A 124 -1.80 13.77 -25.09
CA TYR A 124 -0.88 12.79 -24.51
C TYR A 124 -1.65 11.77 -23.69
N GLU A 125 -1.38 10.50 -23.97
CA GLU A 125 -1.95 9.36 -23.26
C GLU A 125 -0.83 8.52 -22.66
N ILE A 126 -0.86 8.33 -21.34
CA ILE A 126 0.14 7.50 -20.66
C ILE A 126 -0.42 6.09 -20.49
N TYR A 127 0.36 5.12 -20.95
CA TYR A 127 0.06 3.70 -20.90
C TYR A 127 0.99 2.98 -19.94
N LEU A 128 0.39 2.09 -19.16
CA LEU A 128 1.08 1.24 -18.19
C LEU A 128 0.78 -0.21 -18.49
N TYR A 129 1.83 -1.02 -18.52
CA TYR A 129 1.73 -2.46 -18.74
C TYR A 129 2.53 -3.20 -17.68
N TYR A 130 1.87 -4.04 -16.90
CA TYR A 130 2.49 -4.85 -15.87
C TYR A 130 2.88 -6.22 -16.42
N LEU A 131 4.10 -6.67 -16.14
CA LEU A 131 4.61 -7.93 -16.68
C LEU A 131 4.30 -9.06 -15.73
N THR A 132 3.66 -10.10 -16.25
CA THR A 132 3.51 -11.36 -15.52
C THR A 132 4.83 -12.14 -15.45
N PRO A 133 5.05 -13.00 -14.44
CA PRO A 133 6.28 -13.80 -14.30
C PRO A 133 6.67 -14.59 -15.55
N SER A 134 5.68 -15.10 -16.29
CA SER A 134 5.84 -15.94 -17.46
C SER A 134 6.07 -15.17 -18.78
N GLU A 135 5.74 -13.89 -18.82
CA GLU A 135 5.83 -13.08 -20.05
C GLU A 135 7.26 -12.71 -20.42
N ASP A 136 7.57 -12.74 -21.72
CA ASP A 136 8.84 -12.25 -22.22
C ASP A 136 8.89 -10.72 -22.21
N TYR A 137 9.91 -10.20 -21.54
CA TYR A 137 10.23 -8.79 -21.44
C TYR A 137 10.38 -8.11 -22.81
N HIS A 138 11.01 -8.80 -23.76
CA HIS A 138 11.27 -8.23 -25.08
C HIS A 138 10.00 -8.09 -25.92
N GLU A 139 9.11 -9.09 -25.87
CA GLU A 139 7.81 -9.04 -26.55
C GLU A 139 6.93 -7.92 -25.96
N ALA A 140 6.90 -7.80 -24.62
CA ALA A 140 6.18 -6.73 -23.94
C ALA A 140 6.70 -5.32 -24.33
N LEU A 141 8.01 -5.15 -24.51
CA LEU A 141 8.59 -3.90 -24.98
C LEU A 141 8.25 -3.59 -26.45
N GLN A 142 8.24 -4.60 -27.32
CA GLN A 142 7.79 -4.44 -28.71
C GLN A 142 6.33 -4.02 -28.77
N LEU A 143 5.47 -4.65 -27.96
CA LEU A 143 4.06 -4.29 -27.80
C LEU A 143 3.88 -2.83 -27.37
N MET A 144 4.64 -2.39 -26.35
CA MET A 144 4.57 -1.04 -25.78
C MET A 144 5.22 0.06 -26.65
N SER A 145 5.96 -0.36 -27.67
CA SER A 145 6.61 0.49 -28.65
C SER A 145 5.74 0.74 -29.89
N ASP A 146 4.69 -0.05 -30.10
CA ASP A 146 3.78 0.04 -31.23
C ASP A 146 2.56 0.91 -30.88
N SER A 147 2.38 2.03 -31.58
CA SER A 147 1.29 2.98 -31.35
C SER A 147 -0.11 2.41 -31.58
N ARG A 148 -0.25 1.33 -32.36
CA ARG A 148 -1.53 0.67 -32.67
C ARG A 148 -1.82 -0.49 -31.72
N ARG A 149 -0.81 -1.25 -31.32
CA ARG A 149 -0.98 -2.41 -30.41
C ARG A 149 -1.08 -2.00 -28.96
N MET A 150 -0.31 -1.00 -28.52
CA MET A 150 -0.29 -0.54 -27.13
C MET A 150 -1.69 -0.19 -26.59
N PRO A 151 -2.53 0.62 -27.28
CA PRO A 151 -3.87 0.97 -26.78
C PRO A 151 -4.82 -0.22 -26.58
N ARG A 152 -4.55 -1.36 -27.23
CA ARG A 152 -5.41 -2.55 -27.18
C ARG A 152 -5.05 -3.51 -26.04
N HIS A 153 -3.84 -3.39 -25.49
CA HIS A 153 -3.30 -4.36 -24.54
C HIS A 153 -2.81 -3.71 -23.24
N ALA A 154 -2.47 -2.41 -23.26
CA ALA A 154 -2.00 -1.68 -22.09
C ALA A 154 -3.11 -0.83 -21.48
N THR A 155 -2.99 -0.58 -20.17
CA THR A 155 -3.96 0.21 -19.43
C THR A 155 -3.67 1.69 -19.60
N ARG A 156 -4.66 2.46 -20.08
CA ARG A 156 -4.57 3.92 -20.17
C ARG A 156 -4.76 4.52 -18.77
N VAL A 157 -3.74 5.20 -18.27
CA VAL A 157 -3.70 5.70 -16.89
C VAL A 157 -4.03 7.20 -16.80
N HIS A 158 -3.53 7.96 -17.76
CA HIS A 158 -3.70 9.40 -17.83
C HIS A 158 -3.96 9.83 -19.27
N ALA A 159 -4.87 10.78 -19.41
CA ALA A 159 -5.15 11.47 -20.65
C ALA A 159 -5.10 12.96 -20.35
N SER A 160 -4.15 13.67 -20.96
CA SER A 160 -4.06 15.11 -20.81
C SER A 160 -4.18 15.77 -22.17
N GLU A 161 -5.15 16.69 -22.26
CA GLU A 161 -5.22 17.70 -23.31
C GLU A 161 -4.24 18.84 -23.04
N THR A 162 -3.71 18.93 -21.80
CA THR A 162 -2.74 19.94 -21.40
C THR A 162 -1.32 19.38 -21.33
N PRO A 163 -0.29 20.18 -21.64
CA PRO A 163 1.06 19.69 -21.91
C PRO A 163 1.87 19.39 -20.63
N ARG A 164 1.34 18.62 -19.68
CA ARG A 164 2.10 18.18 -18.50
C ARG A 164 3.02 17.02 -18.87
N THR A 165 4.31 17.26 -18.80
CA THR A 165 5.39 16.31 -19.15
C THR A 165 5.90 15.48 -17.99
N ARG A 166 5.38 15.71 -16.78
CA ARG A 166 5.75 14.98 -15.57
C ARG A 166 4.51 14.42 -14.89
N THR A 167 4.55 13.15 -14.56
CA THR A 167 3.46 12.45 -13.85
C THR A 167 4.06 11.57 -12.75
N LEU A 168 3.43 11.55 -11.58
CA LEU A 168 3.82 10.67 -10.48
C LEU A 168 2.89 9.45 -10.41
N PHE A 169 3.49 8.31 -10.11
CA PHE A 169 2.82 7.04 -9.87
C PHE A 169 3.16 6.54 -8.48
N VAL A 170 2.24 5.78 -7.88
CA VAL A 170 2.60 4.99 -6.69
C VAL A 170 3.60 3.92 -7.11
N ALA A 171 4.71 3.83 -6.38
CA ALA A 171 5.74 2.84 -6.63
C ALA A 171 5.27 1.47 -6.16
N TYR A 172 5.46 0.45 -7.00
CA TYR A 172 5.27 -0.96 -6.65
C TYR A 172 6.59 -1.70 -6.84
N PRO A 173 7.54 -1.59 -5.89
CA PRO A 173 8.90 -2.09 -6.06
C PRO A 173 8.95 -3.60 -6.33
N GLN A 174 7.96 -4.37 -5.90
CA GLN A 174 7.92 -5.82 -6.12
C GLN A 174 7.40 -6.21 -7.52
N THR A 175 6.83 -5.28 -8.27
CA THR A 175 6.23 -5.57 -9.59
C THR A 175 7.08 -5.02 -10.72
N ARG A 176 7.06 -5.72 -11.87
CA ARG A 176 7.71 -5.29 -13.10
C ARG A 176 6.70 -4.55 -13.97
N ALA A 177 7.06 -3.37 -14.46
CA ALA A 177 6.15 -2.52 -15.23
C ALA A 177 6.88 -1.81 -16.37
N ILE A 178 6.17 -1.63 -17.49
CA ILE A 178 6.60 -0.82 -18.64
C ILE A 178 5.68 0.39 -18.73
N TYR A 179 6.30 1.57 -18.80
CA TYR A 179 5.66 2.85 -19.00
C TYR A 179 5.92 3.29 -20.44
N SER A 180 4.87 3.76 -21.11
CA SER A 180 4.97 4.34 -22.44
C SER A 180 4.02 5.53 -22.56
N VAL A 181 4.34 6.44 -23.48
CA VAL A 181 3.53 7.61 -23.78
C VAL A 181 3.13 7.54 -25.24
N LEU A 182 1.84 7.65 -25.51
CA LEU A 182 1.29 7.83 -26.85
C LEU A 182 1.00 9.31 -27.04
N VAL A 183 1.51 9.89 -28.12
CA VAL A 183 1.07 11.20 -28.58
C VAL A 183 0.12 11.01 -29.76
N ARG A 184 -1.01 11.69 -29.69
CA ARG A 184 -2.02 11.73 -30.75
C ARG A 184 -2.11 13.13 -31.32
N GLN A 185 -2.31 13.20 -32.62
CA GLN A 185 -2.52 14.43 -33.35
C GLN A 185 -3.82 14.31 -34.15
N LEU A 186 -4.77 15.21 -33.85
CA LEU A 186 -6.01 15.30 -34.58
C LEU A 186 -5.92 16.44 -35.60
N TYR A 187 -6.06 16.11 -36.88
CA TYR A 187 -6.12 17.11 -37.95
C TYR A 187 -7.53 17.69 -38.06
N ARG A 188 -7.64 18.92 -38.61
CA ARG A 188 -8.94 19.56 -38.87
C ARG A 188 -9.86 18.75 -39.79
N SER A 189 -9.30 17.86 -40.61
CA SER A 189 -10.05 16.93 -41.47
C SER A 189 -10.69 15.76 -40.70
N GLY A 190 -10.46 15.65 -39.39
CA GLY A 190 -10.86 14.49 -38.58
C GLY A 190 -9.91 13.29 -38.68
N TYR A 191 -8.84 13.39 -39.46
CA TYR A 191 -7.80 12.35 -39.54
C TYR A 191 -6.93 12.37 -38.28
N GLU A 192 -6.70 11.20 -37.67
CA GLU A 192 -5.91 11.04 -36.45
C GLU A 192 -4.60 10.29 -36.77
N THR A 193 -3.47 10.84 -36.34
CA THR A 193 -2.17 10.16 -36.37
C THR A 193 -1.61 10.02 -34.96
N SER A 194 -0.74 9.03 -34.76
CA SER A 194 -0.18 8.77 -33.44
C SER A 194 1.23 8.21 -33.51
N ALA A 195 2.04 8.58 -32.52
CA ALA A 195 3.39 8.07 -32.35
C ALA A 195 3.63 7.67 -30.89
N ALA A 196 4.40 6.62 -30.68
CA ALA A 196 4.78 6.15 -29.37
C ALA A 196 6.17 6.68 -28.98
N TYR A 197 6.33 7.09 -27.73
CA TYR A 197 7.64 7.35 -27.15
C TYR A 197 8.38 6.02 -26.95
N THR A 198 9.71 6.09 -26.81
CA THR A 198 10.50 4.91 -26.43
C THR A 198 10.11 4.47 -25.02
N PRO A 199 9.56 3.26 -24.84
CA PRO A 199 9.07 2.82 -23.54
C PRO A 199 10.21 2.68 -22.54
N VAL A 200 9.91 2.88 -21.26
CA VAL A 200 10.85 2.68 -20.15
C VAL A 200 10.28 1.64 -19.20
N ALA A 201 11.12 0.70 -18.78
CA ALA A 201 10.72 -0.37 -17.89
C ALA A 201 11.41 -0.26 -16.53
N THR A 202 10.69 -0.65 -15.48
CA THR A 202 11.23 -0.98 -14.16
C THR A 202 11.11 -2.49 -13.94
N LEU A 203 12.21 -3.10 -13.50
CA LEU A 203 12.26 -4.49 -13.07
C LEU A 203 11.99 -4.64 -11.57
N GLY A 204 11.49 -3.59 -10.91
CA GLY A 204 11.14 -3.61 -9.50
C GLY A 204 12.37 -3.77 -8.61
N CYS A 205 12.38 -4.78 -7.75
CA CYS A 205 13.44 -5.03 -6.76
C CYS A 205 14.80 -5.34 -7.39
N ALA A 206 14.85 -5.74 -8.66
CA ALA A 206 16.11 -5.86 -9.38
C ALA A 206 16.76 -4.50 -9.66
N ASP A 207 15.94 -3.45 -9.85
CA ASP A 207 16.41 -2.09 -10.10
C ASP A 207 16.63 -1.31 -8.81
N TYR A 208 15.92 -1.70 -7.75
CA TYR A 208 15.97 -1.03 -6.45
C TYR A 208 16.18 -2.02 -5.29
N PRO A 209 17.33 -2.72 -5.24
CA PRO A 209 17.58 -3.78 -4.25
C PRO A 209 17.67 -3.28 -2.81
N ASP A 210 18.01 -2.00 -2.62
CA ASP A 210 18.21 -1.40 -1.31
C ASP A 210 16.88 -1.04 -0.61
N LEU A 211 15.73 -1.13 -1.30
CA LEU A 211 14.45 -0.88 -0.66
C LEU A 211 14.14 -1.96 0.39
N ALA A 212 13.69 -1.52 1.57
CA ALA A 212 13.28 -2.40 2.65
C ALA A 212 12.16 -3.38 2.24
N THR A 213 11.28 -2.98 1.30
CA THR A 213 10.22 -3.82 0.74
C THR A 213 10.74 -4.96 -0.13
N CYS A 214 11.98 -4.85 -0.62
CA CYS A 214 12.66 -5.85 -1.44
C CYS A 214 13.59 -6.76 -0.65
N ARG A 215 13.83 -6.45 0.63
CA ARG A 215 14.76 -7.18 1.49
C ARG A 215 14.02 -8.05 2.50
N THR A 216 14.02 -9.36 2.28
CA THR A 216 13.51 -10.34 3.24
C THR A 216 14.65 -10.95 4.03
N SER A 217 14.75 -10.65 5.33
CA SER A 217 15.70 -11.31 6.25
C SER A 217 15.04 -12.51 6.95
N THR A 218 15.83 -13.48 7.40
CA THR A 218 15.32 -14.60 8.21
C THR A 218 14.59 -14.13 9.48
N SER A 219 15.10 -13.07 10.12
CA SER A 219 14.44 -12.43 11.26
C SER A 219 13.07 -11.83 10.91
N SER A 220 12.92 -11.26 9.70
CA SER A 220 11.63 -10.72 9.24
C SER A 220 10.61 -11.82 9.00
N VAL A 221 11.03 -12.99 8.50
CA VAL A 221 10.13 -14.15 8.30
C VAL A 221 9.59 -14.65 9.63
N VAL A 222 10.47 -14.84 10.64
CA VAL A 222 10.05 -15.29 11.97
C VAL A 222 9.11 -14.27 12.63
N ALA A 223 9.45 -12.98 12.54
CA ALA A 223 8.61 -11.91 13.08
C ALA A 223 7.23 -11.88 12.40
N LEU A 224 7.16 -12.00 11.07
CA LEU A 224 5.89 -12.01 10.33
C LEU A 224 5.07 -13.28 10.61
N ALA A 225 5.71 -14.44 10.85
CA ALA A 225 5.00 -15.64 11.28
C ALA A 225 4.33 -15.46 12.65
N LEU A 226 5.03 -14.83 13.61
CA LEU A 226 4.47 -14.51 14.93
C LEU A 226 3.31 -13.50 14.82
N VAL A 227 3.47 -12.47 13.98
CA VAL A 227 2.39 -11.51 13.68
C VAL A 227 1.18 -12.21 13.06
N THR A 228 1.40 -13.15 12.14
CA THR A 228 0.33 -13.94 11.51
C THR A 228 -0.43 -14.77 12.55
N ALA A 229 0.29 -15.46 13.44
CA ALA A 229 -0.32 -16.26 14.51
C ALA A 229 -1.12 -15.39 15.49
N LEU A 230 -0.58 -14.22 15.87
CA LEU A 230 -1.30 -13.27 16.72
C LEU A 230 -2.54 -12.73 16.01
N ALA A 231 -2.43 -12.36 14.74
CA ALA A 231 -3.54 -11.83 13.94
C ALA A 231 -4.67 -12.88 13.77
N LEU A 232 -4.34 -14.14 13.53
CA LEU A 232 -5.32 -15.24 13.50
C LEU A 232 -6.02 -15.42 14.85
N ARG A 233 -5.26 -15.41 15.96
CA ARG A 233 -5.85 -15.47 17.30
C ARG A 233 -6.80 -14.30 17.56
N MET A 234 -6.47 -13.12 17.08
CA MET A 234 -7.28 -11.92 17.20
C MET A 234 -8.54 -11.99 16.32
N THR A 235 -8.43 -12.64 15.16
CA THR A 235 -9.56 -12.89 14.24
C THR A 235 -10.59 -13.83 14.85
N LEU A 236 -10.14 -14.87 15.56
CA LEU A 236 -11.03 -15.91 16.09
C LEU A 236 -11.48 -15.67 17.54
N ALA A 237 -10.68 -14.98 18.35
CA ALA A 237 -10.92 -14.83 19.78
C ALA A 237 -10.59 -13.43 20.32
N GLY A 238 -10.57 -12.40 19.45
CA GLY A 238 -10.22 -11.03 19.81
C GLY A 238 -11.08 -10.46 20.93
N HIS A 239 -12.41 -10.56 20.80
CA HIS A 239 -13.35 -10.09 21.81
C HIS A 239 -13.18 -10.80 23.16
N ARG A 240 -12.95 -12.12 23.13
CA ARG A 240 -12.69 -12.93 24.34
C ARG A 240 -11.43 -12.48 25.07
N PHE A 241 -10.38 -12.13 24.33
CA PHE A 241 -9.11 -11.65 24.88
C PHE A 241 -8.94 -10.14 24.70
N LEU A 242 -9.92 -9.36 25.17
CA LEU A 242 -9.96 -7.91 24.99
C LEU A 242 -8.65 -7.18 25.38
N LYS A 243 -7.95 -7.61 26.44
CA LYS A 243 -6.66 -7.00 26.82
C LYS A 243 -5.65 -7.06 25.68
N THR A 244 -5.56 -8.23 25.02
CA THR A 244 -4.69 -8.42 23.84
C THR A 244 -5.18 -7.61 22.64
N GLN A 245 -6.52 -7.51 22.48
CA GLN A 245 -7.14 -6.67 21.48
C GLN A 245 -6.73 -5.20 21.59
N ILE A 246 -6.92 -4.61 22.78
CA ILE A 246 -6.56 -3.23 23.06
C ILE A 246 -5.07 -3.02 22.78
N THR A 247 -4.21 -3.90 23.31
CA THR A 247 -2.77 -3.72 23.16
C THR A 247 -2.30 -3.78 21.71
N ALA A 248 -2.81 -4.74 20.92
CA ALA A 248 -2.38 -4.88 19.54
C ALA A 248 -2.97 -3.78 18.65
N ALA A 249 -4.26 -3.44 18.84
CA ALA A 249 -4.91 -2.39 18.08
C ALA A 249 -4.26 -1.02 18.33
N SER A 250 -4.01 -0.67 19.60
CA SER A 250 -3.30 0.56 19.93
C SER A 250 -1.86 0.55 19.42
N PHE A 251 -1.14 -0.57 19.55
CA PHE A 251 0.21 -0.68 19.03
C PHE A 251 0.25 -0.42 17.51
N LEU A 252 -0.62 -1.09 16.74
CA LEU A 252 -0.70 -0.92 15.29
C LEU A 252 -1.11 0.50 14.88
N LEU A 253 -2.10 1.08 15.58
CA LEU A 253 -2.56 2.44 15.29
C LEU A 253 -1.45 3.47 15.50
N PHE A 254 -0.74 3.39 16.62
CA PHE A 254 0.36 4.30 16.91
C PHE A 254 1.56 4.04 15.99
N LEU A 255 1.82 2.79 15.62
CA LEU A 255 2.89 2.46 14.68
C LEU A 255 2.63 3.13 13.33
N LEU A 256 1.41 3.03 12.80
CA LEU A 256 1.02 3.70 11.56
C LEU A 256 1.08 5.24 11.67
N ALA A 257 0.86 5.81 12.86
CA ALA A 257 0.90 7.25 13.05
C ALA A 257 2.32 7.81 13.20
N PHE A 258 3.23 7.08 13.86
CA PHE A 258 4.55 7.57 14.26
C PHE A 258 5.71 7.08 13.38
N GLU A 259 5.55 5.97 12.65
CA GLU A 259 6.56 5.48 11.71
C GLU A 259 7.01 6.52 10.66
N PRO A 260 6.12 7.35 10.06
CA PRO A 260 6.57 8.39 9.14
C PRO A 260 7.27 9.59 9.81
N LEU A 261 7.15 9.72 11.14
CA LEU A 261 7.64 10.89 11.89
C LEU A 261 8.94 10.61 12.65
N LEU A 262 9.22 9.34 12.95
CA LEU A 262 10.29 8.93 13.84
C LEU A 262 11.16 7.84 13.18
N ILE A 263 12.41 7.73 13.62
CA ILE A 263 13.23 6.58 13.25
C ILE A 263 12.57 5.27 13.74
N PRO A 264 12.76 4.11 13.06
CA PRO A 264 11.99 2.90 13.31
C PRO A 264 11.96 2.44 14.78
N VAL A 265 13.11 2.53 15.47
CA VAL A 265 13.22 2.17 16.90
C VAL A 265 12.36 3.08 17.77
N ALA A 266 12.39 4.39 17.51
CA ALA A 266 11.60 5.36 18.25
C ALA A 266 10.10 5.23 17.95
N ALA A 267 9.72 4.91 16.71
CA ALA A 267 8.34 4.62 16.34
C ALA A 267 7.79 3.40 17.08
N VAL A 268 8.56 2.32 17.19
CA VAL A 268 8.18 1.12 17.96
C VAL A 268 8.02 1.44 19.45
N LEU A 269 8.93 2.23 20.03
CA LEU A 269 8.84 2.66 21.43
C LEU A 269 7.61 3.54 21.68
N ALA A 270 7.35 4.53 20.82
CA ALA A 270 6.16 5.36 20.89
C ALA A 270 4.87 4.53 20.78
N SER A 271 4.88 3.49 19.94
CA SER A 271 3.76 2.56 19.77
C SER A 271 3.54 1.68 21.00
N ALA A 272 4.62 1.22 21.63
CA ALA A 272 4.54 0.50 22.90
C ALA A 272 3.96 1.39 24.00
N LEU A 273 4.42 2.64 24.13
CA LEU A 273 3.87 3.60 25.09
C LEU A 273 2.39 3.90 24.83
N GLY A 274 1.99 4.08 23.57
CA GLY A 274 0.58 4.26 23.19
C GLY A 274 -0.29 3.05 23.54
N SER A 275 0.25 1.84 23.36
CA SER A 275 -0.40 0.58 23.75
C SER A 275 -0.57 0.48 25.27
N LEU A 276 0.46 0.79 26.05
CA LEU A 276 0.38 0.84 27.52
C LEU A 276 -0.61 1.92 27.99
N PHE A 277 -0.67 3.07 27.32
CA PHE A 277 -1.60 4.14 27.67
C PHE A 277 -3.05 3.68 27.57
N PHE A 278 -3.46 3.09 26.44
CA PHE A 278 -4.84 2.59 26.25
C PHE A 278 -5.15 1.40 27.16
N LEU A 279 -4.18 0.50 27.39
CA LEU A 279 -4.34 -0.57 28.37
C LEU A 279 -4.52 -0.01 29.79
N GLY A 280 -3.80 1.06 30.13
CA GLY A 280 -3.91 1.79 31.38
C GLY A 280 -5.29 2.44 31.54
N LEU A 281 -5.78 3.14 30.51
CA LEU A 281 -7.13 3.72 30.52
C LEU A 281 -8.20 2.64 30.82
N TRP A 282 -8.08 1.49 30.17
CA TRP A 282 -8.95 0.36 30.46
C TRP A 282 -8.78 -0.17 31.89
N PHE A 283 -7.54 -0.32 32.34
CA PHE A 283 -7.24 -0.83 33.69
C PHE A 283 -7.81 0.05 34.80
N PHE A 284 -7.66 1.38 34.69
CA PHE A 284 -8.06 2.34 35.72
C PHE A 284 -9.55 2.70 35.64
N PHE A 285 -10.07 3.04 34.46
CA PHE A 285 -11.43 3.55 34.31
C PHE A 285 -12.44 2.44 34.03
N GLY A 286 -12.03 1.39 33.31
CA GLY A 286 -12.92 0.28 32.97
C GLY A 286 -14.11 0.71 32.11
N ILE A 287 -13.91 1.71 31.25
CA ILE A 287 -14.91 2.24 30.33
C ILE A 287 -14.75 1.50 28.99
N PRO A 288 -15.71 0.66 28.58
CA PRO A 288 -15.63 -0.12 27.34
C PRO A 288 -15.43 0.74 26.10
N VAL A 289 -16.09 1.89 26.06
CA VAL A 289 -16.03 2.87 24.97
C VAL A 289 -14.58 3.26 24.67
N LEU A 290 -13.82 3.71 25.67
CA LEU A 290 -12.43 4.16 25.47
C LEU A 290 -11.48 3.03 25.07
N ALA A 291 -11.76 1.81 25.51
CA ALA A 291 -10.95 0.63 25.19
C ALA A 291 -11.07 0.22 23.71
N VAL A 292 -12.25 0.37 23.10
CA VAL A 292 -12.50 -0.13 21.73
C VAL A 292 -12.23 0.92 20.65
N ILE A 293 -12.09 2.20 20.99
CA ILE A 293 -11.76 3.29 20.04
C ILE A 293 -10.57 2.95 19.12
N PRO A 294 -9.40 2.46 19.62
CA PRO A 294 -8.29 2.10 18.75
C PRO A 294 -8.63 1.02 17.72
N SER A 295 -9.46 0.05 18.09
CA SER A 295 -9.92 -1.00 17.17
C SER A 295 -10.85 -0.42 16.09
N GLY A 296 -11.75 0.48 16.46
CA GLY A 296 -12.62 1.18 15.50
C GLY A 296 -11.86 2.06 14.53
N PHE A 297 -10.84 2.78 15.02
CA PHE A 297 -9.99 3.60 14.17
C PHE A 297 -9.24 2.73 13.14
N LEU A 298 -8.65 1.61 13.54
CA LEU A 298 -8.01 0.68 12.61
C LEU A 298 -8.99 0.13 11.56
N LEU A 299 -10.21 -0.23 11.98
CA LEU A 299 -11.25 -0.69 11.06
C LEU A 299 -11.56 0.39 10.02
N GLY A 300 -11.77 1.63 10.45
CA GLY A 300 -12.09 2.72 9.53
C GLY A 300 -10.92 3.15 8.62
N LEU A 301 -9.67 3.02 9.09
CA LEU A 301 -8.48 3.17 8.26
C LEU A 301 -8.39 2.08 7.19
N LEU A 302 -8.66 0.82 7.56
CA LEU A 302 -8.65 -0.29 6.61
C LEU A 302 -9.75 -0.13 5.55
N VAL A 303 -10.95 0.26 5.93
CA VAL A 303 -12.04 0.55 4.97
C VAL A 303 -11.65 1.70 4.03
N ALA A 304 -11.05 2.77 4.55
CA ALA A 304 -10.55 3.87 3.71
C ALA A 304 -9.47 3.40 2.73
N ALA A 305 -8.56 2.53 3.17
CA ALA A 305 -7.53 1.95 2.32
C ALA A 305 -8.14 1.11 1.18
N PHE A 306 -9.11 0.24 1.49
CA PHE A 306 -9.84 -0.53 0.48
C PHE A 306 -10.55 0.36 -0.53
N LEU A 307 -11.33 1.34 -0.07
CA LEU A 307 -12.02 2.28 -0.98
C LEU A 307 -11.05 3.02 -1.89
N SER A 308 -9.87 3.38 -1.37
CA SER A 308 -8.84 4.09 -2.11
C SER A 308 -8.07 3.22 -3.11
N PHE A 309 -8.05 1.91 -2.87
CA PHE A 309 -7.47 0.92 -3.77
C PHE A 309 -8.38 0.63 -4.97
N THR A 310 -9.70 0.78 -4.80
CA THR A 310 -10.65 0.67 -5.91
C THR A 310 -10.56 1.87 -6.87
N PRO A 311 -11.17 1.80 -8.08
CA PRO A 311 -11.21 2.92 -9.03
C PRO A 311 -11.76 4.23 -8.46
N LEU A 312 -12.53 4.16 -7.35
CA LEU A 312 -12.96 5.33 -6.59
C LEU A 312 -11.77 6.18 -6.14
N GLY A 313 -10.64 5.58 -5.77
CA GLY A 313 -9.43 6.30 -5.38
C GLY A 313 -8.73 7.08 -6.50
N ASN A 314 -9.16 6.95 -7.76
CA ASN A 314 -8.60 7.67 -8.91
C ASN A 314 -9.49 8.83 -9.41
N VAL A 315 -10.62 9.09 -8.72
CA VAL A 315 -11.45 10.27 -9.00
C VAL A 315 -10.65 11.55 -8.74
N LEU A 316 -10.91 12.60 -9.53
CA LEU A 316 -10.18 13.86 -9.49
C LEU A 316 -10.06 14.45 -8.06
N LEU A 317 -11.10 14.31 -7.23
CA LEU A 317 -11.10 14.79 -5.85
C LEU A 317 -10.07 14.07 -4.96
N LEU A 318 -9.98 12.73 -5.06
CA LEU A 318 -9.10 11.89 -4.25
C LEU A 318 -7.65 11.84 -4.75
N ARG A 319 -7.35 12.52 -5.87
CA ARG A 319 -5.96 12.71 -6.34
C ARG A 319 -5.18 13.73 -5.52
N SER A 320 -5.87 14.62 -4.80
CA SER A 320 -5.20 15.56 -3.91
C SER A 320 -4.88 14.91 -2.57
N ALA A 321 -3.64 15.04 -2.09
CA ALA A 321 -3.21 14.49 -0.80
C ALA A 321 -4.07 15.02 0.36
N PHE A 322 -4.48 16.29 0.30
CA PHE A 322 -5.35 16.90 1.31
C PHE A 322 -6.72 16.20 1.38
N ALA A 323 -7.44 16.07 0.26
CA ALA A 323 -8.75 15.42 0.25
C ALA A 323 -8.66 13.95 0.66
N PHE A 324 -7.59 13.26 0.24
CA PHE A 324 -7.34 11.87 0.64
C PHE A 324 -7.20 11.74 2.16
N ARG A 325 -6.38 12.58 2.80
CA ARG A 325 -6.20 12.59 4.26
C ARG A 325 -7.52 12.88 4.98
N THR A 326 -8.26 13.89 4.53
CA THR A 326 -9.56 14.25 5.11
C THR A 326 -10.55 13.08 5.02
N MET A 327 -10.67 12.44 3.85
CA MET A 327 -11.56 11.29 3.65
C MET A 327 -11.17 10.09 4.53
N THR A 328 -9.86 9.85 4.68
CA THR A 328 -9.34 8.79 5.55
C THR A 328 -9.72 9.05 7.02
N ILE A 329 -9.52 10.28 7.51
CA ILE A 329 -9.88 10.69 8.88
C ILE A 329 -11.40 10.63 9.07
N CYS A 330 -12.19 11.11 8.11
CA CYS A 330 -13.65 11.06 8.16
C CYS A 330 -14.14 9.61 8.21
N SER A 331 -13.62 8.72 7.36
CA SER A 331 -13.93 7.28 7.40
C SER A 331 -13.62 6.66 8.77
N MET A 332 -12.43 6.95 9.30
CA MET A 332 -12.00 6.50 10.62
C MET A 332 -12.97 6.91 11.73
N LEU A 333 -13.37 8.19 11.77
CA LEU A 333 -14.27 8.74 12.77
C LEU A 333 -15.72 8.25 12.59
N SER A 334 -16.24 8.27 11.36
CA SER A 334 -17.62 7.89 11.05
C SER A 334 -17.89 6.42 11.34
N ILE A 335 -17.01 5.50 10.92
CA ILE A 335 -17.19 4.06 11.16
C ILE A 335 -17.14 3.76 12.65
N THR A 336 -16.23 4.41 13.38
CA THR A 336 -16.14 4.25 14.83
C THR A 336 -17.38 4.80 15.54
N ALA A 337 -17.84 6.00 15.16
CA ALA A 337 -19.04 6.64 15.71
C ALA A 337 -20.31 5.81 15.47
N LEU A 338 -20.45 5.20 14.29
CA LEU A 338 -21.60 4.37 13.93
C LEU A 338 -21.71 3.11 14.81
N LEU A 339 -20.58 2.47 15.09
CA LEU A 339 -20.51 1.19 15.81
C LEU A 339 -20.32 1.34 17.33
N LEU A 340 -19.96 2.54 17.79
CA LEU A 340 -19.78 2.90 19.20
C LEU A 340 -20.98 2.60 20.12
N PRO A 341 -22.26 2.80 19.72
CA PRO A 341 -23.41 2.41 20.51
C PRO A 341 -23.40 0.92 20.88
N THR A 342 -22.81 0.09 20.01
CA THR A 342 -22.68 -1.36 20.17
C THR A 342 -21.20 -1.75 20.33
N THR A 343 -20.59 -1.39 21.47
CA THR A 343 -19.16 -1.65 21.72
C THR A 343 -18.73 -3.12 21.57
N GLN A 344 -19.61 -4.07 21.87
CA GLN A 344 -19.38 -5.51 21.63
C GLN A 344 -19.27 -5.82 20.14
N LEU A 345 -20.24 -5.37 19.34
CA LEU A 345 -20.22 -5.55 17.90
C LEU A 345 -18.99 -4.89 17.26
N LEU A 346 -18.65 -3.67 17.70
CA LEU A 346 -17.45 -2.98 17.24
C LEU A 346 -16.18 -3.80 17.53
N SER A 347 -16.04 -4.34 18.73
CA SER A 347 -14.89 -5.16 19.12
C SER A 347 -14.80 -6.46 18.30
N ILE A 348 -15.93 -7.16 18.10
CA ILE A 348 -16.01 -8.41 17.32
C ILE A 348 -15.69 -8.14 15.84
N VAL A 349 -16.35 -7.16 15.23
CA VAL A 349 -16.17 -6.83 13.81
C VAL A 349 -14.76 -6.30 13.56
N ALA A 350 -14.29 -5.33 14.35
CA ALA A 350 -12.96 -4.75 14.14
C ALA A 350 -11.85 -5.80 14.28
N SER A 351 -11.91 -6.67 15.30
CA SER A 351 -10.89 -7.72 15.48
C SER A 351 -10.93 -8.77 14.39
N SER A 352 -12.11 -9.14 13.90
CA SER A 352 -12.27 -10.11 12.81
C SER A 352 -11.78 -9.54 11.47
N VAL A 353 -12.15 -8.31 11.13
CA VAL A 353 -11.78 -7.68 9.85
C VAL A 353 -10.30 -7.32 9.82
N VAL A 354 -9.80 -6.62 10.85
CA VAL A 354 -8.39 -6.18 10.89
C VAL A 354 -7.46 -7.37 11.13
N GLY A 355 -7.83 -8.30 12.01
CA GLY A 355 -7.05 -9.51 12.27
C GLY A 355 -6.90 -10.40 11.04
N SER A 356 -8.01 -10.68 10.33
CA SER A 356 -7.97 -11.51 9.12
C SER A 356 -7.11 -10.86 8.04
N PHE A 357 -7.26 -9.54 7.84
CA PHE A 357 -6.43 -8.79 6.90
C PHE A 357 -4.95 -8.85 7.27
N CYS A 358 -4.59 -8.56 8.53
CA CYS A 358 -3.20 -8.59 8.99
C CYS A 358 -2.56 -9.99 8.85
N SER A 359 -3.33 -11.06 9.04
CA SER A 359 -2.81 -12.42 8.86
C SER A 359 -2.42 -12.70 7.41
N LEU A 360 -3.23 -12.26 6.45
CA LEU A 360 -2.97 -12.45 5.03
C LEU A 360 -1.94 -11.47 4.48
N TYR A 361 -1.92 -10.24 4.99
CA TYR A 361 -0.90 -9.26 4.69
C TYR A 361 0.51 -9.80 4.97
N ALA A 362 0.70 -10.46 6.11
CA ALA A 362 1.99 -11.03 6.49
C ALA A 362 2.39 -12.21 5.60
N VAL A 363 1.44 -13.10 5.26
CA VAL A 363 1.68 -14.22 4.34
C VAL A 363 2.04 -13.73 2.95
N ASP A 364 1.26 -12.80 2.42
CA ASP A 364 1.46 -12.24 1.09
C ASP A 364 2.83 -11.60 0.95
N ARG A 365 3.21 -10.76 1.91
CA ARG A 365 4.47 -10.02 1.92
C ARG A 365 5.72 -10.91 1.99
N VAL A 366 5.62 -12.11 2.57
CA VAL A 366 6.76 -13.04 2.70
C VAL A 366 6.87 -13.99 1.52
N PHE A 367 5.75 -14.50 1.02
CA PHE A 367 5.78 -15.67 0.12
C PHE A 367 5.34 -15.37 -1.31
N LEU A 368 4.42 -14.43 -1.51
CA LEU A 368 3.68 -14.32 -2.78
C LEU A 368 3.91 -13.01 -3.50
N HIS A 369 4.20 -11.93 -2.76
CA HIS A 369 4.42 -10.60 -3.31
C HIS A 369 3.29 -10.17 -4.27
N SER A 370 2.04 -10.48 -3.90
CA SER A 370 0.85 -10.12 -4.69
C SER A 370 0.46 -8.65 -4.48
N THR A 371 -0.67 -8.22 -5.02
CA THR A 371 -1.15 -6.85 -4.81
C THR A 371 -1.99 -6.68 -3.56
N PHE A 372 -2.28 -7.77 -2.84
CA PHE A 372 -3.07 -7.74 -1.61
C PHE A 372 -2.40 -6.90 -0.50
N SER A 373 -1.09 -7.08 -0.26
CA SER A 373 -0.35 -6.25 0.72
C SER A 373 -0.29 -4.79 0.30
N ASN A 374 -0.33 -4.52 -1.01
CA ASN A 374 -0.25 -3.17 -1.53
C ASN A 374 -1.46 -2.30 -1.17
N ILE A 375 -2.59 -2.88 -0.74
CA ILE A 375 -3.80 -2.12 -0.34
C ILE A 375 -3.47 -1.09 0.75
N VAL A 376 -2.79 -1.54 1.81
CA VAL A 376 -2.40 -0.66 2.92
C VAL A 376 -1.18 0.18 2.57
N ASP A 377 -0.24 -0.37 1.80
CA ASP A 377 0.99 0.34 1.45
C ASP A 377 0.71 1.54 0.52
N VAL A 378 -0.24 1.41 -0.41
CA VAL A 378 -0.73 2.50 -1.25
C VAL A 378 -1.47 3.55 -0.43
N ALA A 379 -2.34 3.12 0.49
CA ALA A 379 -3.07 4.05 1.35
C ALA A 379 -2.11 4.85 2.25
N ARG A 380 -1.08 4.19 2.78
CA ARG A 380 0.01 4.83 3.54
C ARG A 380 0.78 5.82 2.68
N ALA A 381 1.28 5.38 1.52
CA ALA A 381 2.02 6.22 0.59
C ALA A 381 1.27 7.52 0.26
N ARG A 382 -0.04 7.41 0.01
CA ARG A 382 -0.91 8.56 -0.29
C ARG A 382 -1.16 9.45 0.92
N PHE A 383 -1.23 8.88 2.12
CA PHE A 383 -1.36 9.65 3.34
C PHE A 383 -0.11 10.48 3.61
N GLU A 384 1.07 9.89 3.39
CA GLU A 384 2.37 10.50 3.63
C GLU A 384 2.82 11.48 2.54
N ALA A 385 2.32 11.31 1.31
CA ALA A 385 2.67 12.14 0.17
C ALA A 385 2.66 13.64 0.50
N THR A 386 3.83 14.27 0.48
CA THR A 386 4.02 15.68 0.83
C THR A 386 3.68 16.61 -0.33
N THR A 387 3.70 16.11 -1.56
CA THR A 387 3.39 16.88 -2.76
C THR A 387 1.96 16.59 -3.23
N SER A 388 1.25 17.64 -3.67
CA SER A 388 -0.13 17.58 -4.16
C SER A 388 -0.27 16.99 -5.57
N ILE A 389 0.77 16.30 -6.06
CA ILE A 389 0.84 15.88 -7.45
C ILE A 389 -0.02 14.63 -7.62
N TYR A 390 -0.87 14.66 -8.65
CA TYR A 390 -1.83 13.66 -9.05
C TYR A 390 -1.20 12.26 -9.18
N THR A 391 -1.15 11.49 -8.09
CA THR A 391 -0.59 10.13 -8.08
C THR A 391 -1.61 9.14 -8.60
N HIS A 392 -1.31 8.55 -9.75
CA HIS A 392 -2.17 7.53 -10.33
C HIS A 392 -2.00 6.20 -9.58
N ASN A 393 -3.12 5.67 -9.07
CA ASN A 393 -3.20 4.37 -8.43
C ASN A 393 -3.76 3.34 -9.41
N GLN A 394 -2.90 2.88 -10.32
CA GLN A 394 -3.17 1.69 -11.12
C GLN A 394 -2.49 0.52 -10.43
N VAL A 395 -3.19 -0.59 -10.36
CA VAL A 395 -2.76 -1.80 -9.65
C VAL A 395 -2.82 -2.96 -10.63
N PRO A 396 -1.80 -3.85 -10.67
CA PRO A 396 -1.89 -5.08 -11.44
C PRO A 396 -2.79 -6.09 -10.74
N PHE A 397 -4.09 -6.05 -11.02
CA PHE A 397 -5.01 -7.04 -10.44
C PHE A 397 -4.83 -8.40 -11.11
N ALA A 398 -4.29 -9.37 -10.37
CA ALA A 398 -4.05 -10.74 -10.81
C ALA A 398 -5.07 -11.72 -10.19
N MET A 399 -5.17 -12.93 -10.75
CA MET A 399 -6.05 -13.97 -10.21
C MET A 399 -5.69 -14.38 -8.77
N VAL A 400 -4.41 -14.27 -8.39
CA VAL A 400 -3.95 -14.50 -7.01
C VAL A 400 -4.63 -13.53 -6.04
N ASP A 401 -4.84 -12.28 -6.44
CA ASP A 401 -5.49 -11.27 -5.61
C ASP A 401 -6.96 -11.62 -5.37
N VAL A 402 -7.64 -12.19 -6.36
CA VAL A 402 -9.02 -12.70 -6.21
C VAL A 402 -9.08 -13.79 -5.14
N VAL A 403 -8.13 -14.74 -5.18
CA VAL A 403 -8.06 -15.82 -4.19
C VAL A 403 -7.83 -15.26 -2.78
N PHE A 404 -6.94 -14.26 -2.63
CA PHE A 404 -6.67 -13.61 -1.35
C PHE A 404 -7.87 -12.85 -0.81
N ILE A 405 -8.59 -12.13 -1.66
CA ILE A 405 -9.82 -11.43 -1.27
C ILE A 405 -10.89 -12.43 -0.82
N LEU A 406 -11.07 -13.54 -1.56
CA LEU A 406 -12.02 -14.58 -1.17
C LEU A 406 -11.65 -15.22 0.17
N LEU A 407 -10.37 -15.55 0.36
CA LEU A 407 -9.88 -16.16 1.59
C LEU A 407 -10.00 -15.18 2.77
N TRP A 408 -9.75 -13.88 2.54
CA TRP A 408 -10.00 -12.83 3.52
C TRP A 408 -11.47 -12.77 3.93
N LEU A 409 -12.40 -12.78 2.98
CA LEU A 409 -13.84 -12.78 3.26
C LEU A 409 -14.27 -14.02 4.06
N VAL A 410 -13.75 -15.19 3.73
CA VAL A 410 -14.02 -16.43 4.48
C VAL A 410 -13.51 -16.34 5.92
N LEU A 411 -12.27 -15.90 6.13
CA LEU A 411 -11.69 -15.72 7.47
C LEU A 411 -12.44 -14.66 8.29
N LEU A 412 -12.84 -13.57 7.66
CA LEU A 412 -13.62 -12.50 8.26
C LEU A 412 -14.98 -13.03 8.74
N VAL A 413 -15.73 -13.70 7.87
CA VAL A 413 -17.06 -14.25 8.21
C VAL A 413 -16.93 -15.31 9.30
N ALA A 414 -15.96 -16.22 9.18
CA ALA A 414 -15.70 -17.23 10.21
C ALA A 414 -15.37 -16.57 11.56
N GLY A 415 -14.50 -15.56 11.58
CA GLY A 415 -14.13 -14.82 12.78
C GLY A 415 -15.33 -14.14 13.45
N VAL A 416 -16.17 -13.45 12.67
CA VAL A 416 -17.38 -12.79 13.18
C VAL A 416 -18.34 -13.82 13.76
N VAL A 417 -18.62 -14.92 13.03
CA VAL A 417 -19.56 -15.97 13.48
C VAL A 417 -19.07 -16.65 14.76
N ILE A 418 -17.79 -17.03 14.82
CA ILE A 418 -17.22 -17.71 16.00
C ILE A 418 -17.25 -16.78 17.21
N GLN A 419 -16.74 -15.55 17.08
CA GLN A 419 -16.72 -14.60 18.19
C GLN A 419 -18.13 -14.20 18.65
N TYR A 420 -19.08 -14.10 17.73
CA TYR A 420 -20.48 -13.78 18.07
C TYR A 420 -21.16 -14.94 18.79
N ARG A 421 -20.95 -16.19 18.33
CA ARG A 421 -21.44 -17.40 19.02
C ARG A 421 -20.86 -17.54 20.42
N ASP A 422 -19.55 -17.40 20.56
CA ASP A 422 -18.86 -17.41 21.87
C ASP A 422 -19.42 -16.33 22.81
N ASN A 423 -19.82 -15.17 22.28
CA ASN A 423 -20.43 -14.10 23.07
C ASN A 423 -21.86 -14.45 23.54
N LEU A 424 -22.66 -15.07 22.66
CA LEU A 424 -24.02 -15.51 22.97
C LEU A 424 -24.05 -16.64 24.00
N GLU A 425 -23.19 -17.65 23.86
CA GLU A 425 -23.18 -18.83 24.73
C GLU A 425 -22.78 -18.50 26.18
N ILE A 426 -21.94 -17.49 26.38
CA ILE A 426 -21.36 -17.17 27.69
C ILE A 426 -22.10 -16.00 28.38
N ASP A 427 -23.09 -15.40 27.70
CA ASP A 427 -23.94 -14.30 28.18
C ASP A 427 -23.13 -13.21 28.93
N ARG A 428 -22.00 -12.83 28.33
CA ARG A 428 -21.00 -11.98 28.99
C ARG A 428 -21.27 -10.52 28.71
N GLU A 429 -21.58 -9.79 29.78
CA GLU A 429 -21.29 -8.35 29.83
C GLU A 429 -19.80 -8.11 29.51
N PHE A 430 -19.51 -6.96 28.90
CA PHE A 430 -18.15 -6.56 28.53
C PHE A 430 -17.16 -6.80 29.70
N PRO A 431 -15.96 -7.36 29.48
CA PRO A 431 -15.12 -7.89 30.55
C PRO A 431 -14.89 -6.86 31.66
N VAL A 432 -14.94 -7.27 32.93
CA VAL A 432 -14.83 -6.34 34.06
C VAL A 432 -13.39 -5.83 34.20
N ALA A 433 -13.23 -4.54 34.47
CA ALA A 433 -11.91 -3.93 34.66
C ALA A 433 -11.15 -4.54 35.85
N PRO A 434 -9.84 -4.79 35.71
CA PRO A 434 -9.03 -5.43 36.75
C PRO A 434 -9.05 -4.69 38.09
N ILE A 435 -9.06 -3.35 38.09
CA ILE A 435 -9.08 -2.57 39.34
C ILE A 435 -10.39 -2.75 40.13
N LYS A 436 -11.51 -2.98 39.43
CA LYS A 436 -12.81 -3.26 40.06
C LYS A 436 -12.77 -4.66 40.70
N LEU A 437 -12.14 -5.63 40.05
CA LEU A 437 -11.90 -6.97 40.60
C LEU A 437 -10.96 -6.91 41.82
N LEU A 438 -9.86 -6.17 41.74
CA LEU A 438 -8.92 -5.97 42.84
C LEU A 438 -9.59 -5.28 44.04
N LYS A 439 -10.38 -4.22 43.81
CA LYS A 439 -11.15 -3.57 44.88
C LYS A 439 -12.17 -4.52 45.52
N ARG A 440 -12.86 -5.37 44.73
CA ARG A 440 -13.76 -6.41 45.26
C ARG A 440 -13.00 -7.44 46.09
N TYR A 441 -11.83 -7.88 45.64
CA TYR A 441 -10.96 -8.80 46.37
C TYR A 441 -10.48 -8.21 47.70
N LEU A 442 -9.96 -6.98 47.68
CA LEU A 442 -9.50 -6.27 48.88
C LEU A 442 -10.65 -6.00 49.87
N ARG A 443 -11.86 -5.69 49.39
CA ARG A 443 -13.06 -5.57 50.23
C ARG A 443 -13.44 -6.92 50.85
N ARG A 444 -13.35 -8.03 50.11
CA ARG A 444 -13.59 -9.38 50.65
C ARG A 444 -12.54 -9.79 51.68
N GLN A 445 -11.26 -9.45 51.46
CA GLN A 445 -10.22 -9.68 52.46
C GLN A 445 -10.42 -8.83 53.72
N LYS A 446 -10.74 -7.54 53.58
CA LYS A 446 -11.11 -6.69 54.73
C LYS A 446 -12.34 -7.22 55.46
N GLY A 447 -13.37 -7.66 54.74
CA GLY A 447 -14.57 -8.28 55.32
C GLY A 447 -14.27 -9.58 56.08
N ARG A 448 -13.42 -10.46 55.51
CA ARG A 448 -12.94 -11.65 56.23
C ARG A 448 -12.13 -11.29 57.47
N LEU A 449 -11.24 -10.29 57.39
CA LEU A 449 -10.46 -9.84 58.55
C LEU A 449 -11.35 -9.28 59.67
N ILE A 450 -12.38 -8.52 59.29
CA ILE A 450 -13.38 -7.97 60.23
C ILE A 450 -14.19 -9.11 60.86
N CYS A 451 -14.66 -10.09 60.09
CA CYS A 451 -15.37 -11.25 60.66
C CYS A 451 -14.47 -12.10 61.58
N THR A 452 -13.18 -12.27 61.28
CA THR A 452 -12.25 -12.96 62.17
C THR A 452 -11.94 -12.15 63.44
N CYS A 453 -11.96 -10.81 63.37
CA CYS A 453 -11.79 -9.95 64.55
C CYS A 453 -13.07 -9.85 65.40
N VAL A 454 -14.26 -9.94 64.79
CA VAL A 454 -15.54 -9.97 65.51
C VAL A 454 -15.75 -11.32 66.19
N SER A 455 -15.40 -12.44 65.53
CA SER A 455 -15.36 -13.77 66.19
C SER A 455 -14.41 -13.76 67.39
N ARG A 456 -13.20 -13.22 67.23
CA ARG A 456 -12.22 -13.14 68.32
C ARG A 456 -12.63 -12.20 69.47
N TYR A 457 -13.60 -11.31 69.27
CA TYR A 457 -14.14 -10.45 70.34
C TYR A 457 -15.33 -11.09 71.07
N ASP A 458 -16.10 -11.97 70.39
CA ASP A 458 -17.17 -12.76 71.01
C ASP A 458 -16.66 -14.07 71.66
N ASP A 459 -15.47 -14.55 71.29
CA ASP A 459 -14.90 -15.81 71.80
C ASP A 459 -14.28 -15.70 73.21
N ASP A 460 -14.20 -14.52 73.83
CA ASP A 460 -13.80 -14.37 75.24
C ASP A 460 -14.95 -14.68 76.23
N ALA A 461 -16.13 -15.09 75.75
CA ALA A 461 -17.28 -15.44 76.59
C ALA A 461 -17.71 -16.93 76.56
N SER A 462 -17.02 -17.82 75.84
CA SER A 462 -17.37 -19.25 75.88
C SER A 462 -16.19 -20.18 75.63
N LEU A 463 -15.58 -20.60 76.73
CA LEU A 463 -14.70 -21.76 76.81
C LEU A 463 -15.55 -23.03 76.69
N LEU A 464 -15.41 -23.81 75.61
CA LEU A 464 -15.30 -25.30 75.57
C LEU A 464 -15.61 -25.91 74.19
N MET A 465 -14.72 -26.84 73.79
CA MET A 465 -14.78 -27.83 72.70
C MET A 465 -14.54 -27.32 71.27
N GLN A 466 -13.87 -28.02 70.36
CA GLN A 466 -12.91 -29.13 70.32
C GLN A 466 -12.49 -29.21 68.84
N ASP A 467 -11.27 -29.67 68.57
CA ASP A 467 -10.66 -29.87 67.25
C ASP A 467 -11.57 -30.47 66.16
N ASN A 468 -11.44 -30.00 64.91
CA ASN A 468 -10.85 -30.80 63.81
C ASN A 468 -10.91 -30.13 62.42
N ALA A 469 -9.75 -30.22 61.76
CA ALA A 469 -9.49 -30.56 60.36
C ALA A 469 -9.95 -29.64 59.20
N ASP A 470 -8.93 -29.29 58.42
CA ASP A 470 -8.95 -28.73 57.06
C ASP A 470 -9.77 -29.55 56.06
N GLU A 471 -10.53 -28.87 55.19
CA GLU A 471 -10.76 -29.38 53.83
C GLU A 471 -10.85 -28.22 52.82
N PHE A 472 -9.84 -28.16 51.94
CA PHE A 472 -9.75 -27.29 50.78
C PHE A 472 -10.76 -27.74 49.72
N LEU A 473 -11.72 -26.88 49.35
CA LEU A 473 -12.57 -27.05 48.16
C LEU A 473 -12.46 -25.83 47.22
N PRO A 474 -12.40 -26.03 45.89
CA PRO A 474 -12.17 -24.95 44.91
C PRO A 474 -13.44 -24.13 44.64
N PRO A 475 -13.34 -22.91 44.08
CA PRO A 475 -14.48 -22.02 43.96
C PRO A 475 -15.43 -22.47 42.84
N GLY A 476 -16.57 -23.03 43.23
CA GLY A 476 -17.75 -23.16 42.37
C GLY A 476 -18.33 -21.78 42.04
N TYR A 477 -18.63 -21.58 40.75
CA TYR A 477 -19.39 -20.44 40.24
C TYR A 477 -20.83 -20.52 40.77
N SER A 478 -21.23 -19.58 41.63
CA SER A 478 -22.63 -19.38 41.96
C SER A 478 -23.31 -18.53 40.88
N THR A 479 -24.17 -19.17 40.10
CA THR A 479 -25.21 -18.53 39.30
C THR A 479 -26.25 -17.94 40.24
N PHE A 480 -26.31 -16.61 40.33
CA PHE A 480 -27.38 -15.94 41.07
C PHE A 480 -28.51 -15.59 40.09
N HIS A 481 -29.58 -16.37 40.13
CA HIS A 481 -30.87 -16.05 39.53
C HIS A 481 -31.45 -14.83 40.25
N GLY A 482 -31.54 -13.70 39.56
CA GLY A 482 -32.26 -12.50 40.03
C GLY A 482 -33.50 -12.25 39.20
N ARG A 483 -34.59 -12.95 39.50
CA ARG A 483 -35.95 -12.52 39.12
C ARG A 483 -36.38 -11.42 40.10
N ASN A 484 -36.68 -10.23 39.58
CA ASN A 484 -37.58 -9.21 40.15
C ASN A 484 -38.08 -8.44 38.91
N ILE A 485 -39.28 -8.69 38.38
CA ILE A 485 -40.58 -8.17 38.86
C ILE A 485 -40.44 -6.72 39.35
N LEU A 486 -40.77 -5.78 38.47
CA LEU A 486 -41.57 -4.59 38.76
C LEU A 486 -42.03 -3.94 37.43
N ILE A 487 -43.35 -4.10 37.20
CA ILE A 487 -44.27 -3.62 36.15
C ILE A 487 -44.12 -4.28 34.77
#